data_AF-A0A847Y1L0-F1
#
_entry.id   AF-A0A847Y1L0-F1
#
_cell.length_a   1.000
_cell.length_b   1.000
_cell.length_c   1.000
_cell.angle_alpha   90.00
_cell.angle_beta   90.00
_cell.angle_gamma   90.00
#
_symmetry.space_group_name_H-M   'P 1'
#
loop_
_entity.id
_entity.type
_entity.pdbx_description
1 polymer ?
#
loop_
_entity_poly.entity_id
_entity_poly.type
_entity_poly.pdbx_seq_one_letter_code
_entity_poly.pdbx_strand_id
1 'polypeptide(L)'
;MLSHLTAWEQMVILWVKSGYAGKTIPVPAEGYKWSELPALNDKIFREHKDETLEVVLEKFQKSYAQIMELLKSIPETELFAPGLQKWQNKNTLAAYFKSSTSSHYLWARKEISKGIKK
;
A
#
# COMPACT_ATOMS: atom_id res chain seq x y z
N MET A 1 0.40 -12.74 3.82
CA MET A 1 0.80 -12.21 2.49
C MET A 1 -0.23 -11.24 1.95
N LEU A 2 -1.48 -11.68 1.69
CA LEU A 2 -2.53 -10.82 1.16
C LEU A 2 -2.94 -9.68 2.12
N SER A 3 -3.00 -9.91 3.43
CA SER A 3 -3.25 -8.84 4.40
C SER A 3 -2.14 -7.77 4.41
N HIS A 4 -0.89 -8.17 4.12
CA HIS A 4 0.22 -7.24 3.96
C HIS A 4 0.04 -6.36 2.71
N LEU A 5 -0.32 -6.96 1.57
CA LEU A 5 -0.66 -6.19 0.35
C LEU A 5 -1.80 -5.20 0.63
N THR A 6 -2.88 -5.69 1.24
CA THR A 6 -4.05 -4.90 1.62
C THR A 6 -3.66 -3.69 2.49
N ALA A 7 -2.86 -3.90 3.53
CA ALA A 7 -2.43 -2.82 4.41
C ALA A 7 -1.63 -1.74 3.66
N TRP A 8 -0.72 -2.14 2.77
CA TRP A 8 0.07 -1.19 1.98
C TRP A 8 -0.75 -0.44 0.93
N GLU A 9 -1.72 -1.10 0.28
CA GLU A 9 -2.68 -0.43 -0.60
C GLU A 9 -3.50 0.61 0.17
N GLN A 10 -4.05 0.26 1.33
CA GLN A 10 -4.85 1.17 2.15
C GLN A 10 -4.03 2.36 2.66
N MET A 11 -2.76 2.14 3.03
CA MET A 11 -1.86 3.24 3.39
C MET A 11 -1.64 4.20 2.22
N VAL A 12 -1.36 3.71 1.00
CA VAL A 12 -1.23 4.58 -0.19
C VAL A 12 -2.52 5.33 -0.48
N ILE A 13 -3.67 4.65 -0.44
CA ILE A 13 -4.98 5.29 -0.62
C ILE A 13 -5.16 6.44 0.38
N LEU A 14 -4.82 6.21 1.65
CA LEU A 14 -4.93 7.21 2.71
C LEU A 14 -4.00 8.40 2.47
N TRP A 15 -2.72 8.16 2.11
CA TRP A 15 -1.74 9.21 1.84
C TRP A 15 -2.17 10.11 0.68
N VAL A 16 -2.63 9.49 -0.41
CA VAL A 16 -3.08 10.20 -1.61
C VAL A 16 -4.34 11.02 -1.31
N LYS A 17 -5.37 10.41 -0.72
CA LYS A 17 -6.61 11.13 -0.37
C LYS A 17 -6.36 12.26 0.62
N SER A 18 -5.49 12.05 1.60
CA SER A 18 -5.14 13.09 2.59
C SER A 18 -4.39 14.24 1.93
N GLY A 19 -3.46 13.94 1.02
CA GLY A 19 -2.76 14.95 0.24
C GLY A 19 -3.71 15.85 -0.57
N TYR A 20 -4.63 15.26 -1.34
CA TYR A 20 -5.64 16.01 -2.08
C TYR A 20 -6.60 16.81 -1.19
N ALA A 21 -6.86 16.33 0.03
CA ALA A 21 -7.64 17.05 1.03
C ALA A 21 -6.85 18.14 1.78
N GLY A 22 -5.57 18.38 1.44
CA GLY A 22 -4.71 19.33 2.14
C GLY A 22 -4.34 18.92 3.57
N LYS A 23 -4.57 17.65 3.93
CA LYS A 23 -4.28 17.12 5.27
C LYS A 23 -2.85 16.63 5.37
N THR A 24 -2.20 16.95 6.48
CA THR A 24 -0.89 16.38 6.83
C THR A 24 -1.11 15.18 7.74
N ILE A 25 -0.60 14.03 7.35
CA ILE A 25 -0.69 12.78 8.12
C ILE A 25 0.71 12.15 8.23
N PRO A 26 0.95 11.31 9.25
CA PRO A 26 2.19 10.56 9.35
C PRO A 26 2.32 9.56 8.18
N VAL A 27 3.52 9.48 7.62
CA VAL A 27 3.88 8.54 6.55
C VAL A 27 5.21 7.88 6.94
N PRO A 28 5.30 6.53 6.98
CA PRO A 28 4.32 5.57 6.49
C PRO A 28 3.07 5.38 7.37
N ALA A 29 3.19 5.51 8.69
CA ALA A 29 2.08 5.36 9.64
C ALA A 29 2.35 6.13 10.94
N GLU A 30 1.30 6.38 11.73
CA GLU A 30 1.42 7.00 13.05
C GLU A 30 2.40 6.23 13.94
N GLY A 31 3.38 6.93 14.51
CA GLY A 31 4.42 6.32 15.36
C GLY A 31 5.50 5.51 14.61
N TYR A 32 5.52 5.48 13.28
CA TYR A 32 6.52 4.75 12.49
C TYR A 32 7.26 5.63 11.50
N LYS A 33 8.58 5.45 11.41
CA LYS A 33 9.44 5.99 10.35
C LYS A 33 9.68 4.95 9.26
N TRP A 34 10.15 5.39 8.09
CA TRP A 34 10.60 4.49 7.02
C TRP A 34 11.75 3.56 7.42
N SER A 35 12.55 3.92 8.43
CA SER A 35 13.57 3.02 9.00
C SER A 35 12.97 1.88 9.84
N GLU A 36 11.70 1.97 10.20
CA GLU A 36 10.99 1.06 11.11
C GLU A 36 9.97 0.19 10.39
N LEU A 37 10.07 0.06 9.05
CA LEU A 37 9.20 -0.81 8.27
C LEU A 37 9.13 -2.25 8.77
N PRO A 38 10.23 -2.90 9.22
CA PRO A 38 10.13 -4.24 9.79
C PRO A 38 9.17 -4.31 10.98
N ALA A 39 9.18 -3.31 11.87
CA ALA A 39 8.29 -3.24 13.02
C ALA A 39 6.84 -2.95 12.60
N LEU A 40 6.62 -2.06 11.63
CA LEU A 40 5.30 -1.81 11.05
C LEU A 40 4.73 -3.09 10.39
N ASN A 41 5.56 -3.83 9.67
CA ASN A 41 5.16 -5.06 9.01
C ASN A 41 4.83 -6.18 10.01
N ASP A 42 5.58 -6.29 11.11
CA ASP A 42 5.27 -7.21 12.20
C ASP A 42 3.94 -6.86 12.88
N LYS A 43 3.67 -5.56 13.11
CA LYS A 43 2.36 -5.11 13.60
C LYS A 43 1.23 -5.55 12.65
N ILE A 44 1.35 -5.25 11.35
CA ILE A 44 0.36 -5.66 10.34
C ILE A 44 0.16 -7.18 10.37
N PHE A 45 1.25 -7.95 10.47
CA PHE A 45 1.14 -9.41 10.56
C PHE A 45 0.35 -9.84 11.79
N ARG A 46 0.68 -9.32 12.99
CA ARG A 46 -0.02 -9.67 14.24
C ARG A 46 -1.50 -9.29 14.22
N GLU A 47 -1.86 -8.19 13.58
CA GLU A 47 -3.26 -7.74 13.47
C GLU A 47 -4.11 -8.66 12.60
N HIS A 48 -3.51 -9.33 11.60
CA HIS A 48 -4.24 -10.08 10.59
C HIS A 48 -3.96 -11.59 10.60
N LYS A 49 -3.02 -12.09 11.42
CA LYS A 49 -2.58 -13.50 11.38
C LYS A 49 -3.67 -14.53 11.69
N ASP A 50 -4.70 -14.14 12.44
CA ASP A 50 -5.79 -15.02 12.87
C ASP A 50 -7.06 -14.86 12.01
N GLU A 51 -7.01 -14.03 10.97
CA GLU A 51 -8.12 -13.89 10.02
C GLU A 51 -8.21 -15.11 9.11
N THR A 52 -9.44 -15.53 8.79
CA THR A 52 -9.63 -16.62 7.83
C THR A 52 -9.25 -16.18 6.42
N LEU A 53 -8.91 -17.14 5.57
CA LEU A 53 -8.50 -16.86 4.20
C LEU A 53 -9.62 -16.15 3.41
N GLU A 54 -10.88 -16.52 3.64
CA GLU A 54 -12.05 -15.92 3.00
C GLU A 54 -12.14 -14.42 3.31
N VAL A 55 -11.99 -14.05 4.59
CA VAL A 55 -12.00 -12.65 5.04
C VAL A 55 -10.83 -11.89 4.42
N VAL A 56 -9.64 -12.48 4.41
CA VAL A 56 -8.44 -11.86 3.85
C VAL A 56 -8.59 -11.63 2.33
N LEU A 57 -9.16 -12.59 1.60
CA LEU A 57 -9.40 -12.47 0.16
C LEU A 57 -10.42 -11.37 -0.15
N GLU A 58 -11.51 -11.31 0.60
CA GLU A 58 -12.53 -10.26 0.44
C GLU A 58 -11.92 -8.87 0.66
N LYS A 59 -11.17 -8.69 1.75
CA LYS A 59 -10.49 -7.42 2.06
C LYS A 59 -9.50 -7.02 0.97
N PHE A 60 -8.71 -7.98 0.48
CA PHE A 60 -7.76 -7.73 -0.60
C PHE A 60 -8.46 -7.32 -1.90
N GLN A 61 -9.50 -8.03 -2.32
CA GLN A 61 -10.26 -7.68 -3.53
C GLN A 61 -10.88 -6.29 -3.46
N LYS A 62 -11.46 -5.94 -2.30
CA LYS A 62 -12.01 -4.61 -2.04
C LYS A 62 -10.94 -3.53 -2.11
N SER A 63 -9.81 -3.75 -1.46
CA SER A 63 -8.68 -2.81 -1.43
C SER A 63 -8.06 -2.62 -2.83
N TYR A 64 -7.90 -3.71 -3.58
CA TYR A 64 -7.47 -3.69 -4.98
C TYR A 64 -8.39 -2.82 -5.85
N ALA A 65 -9.72 -2.99 -5.73
CA ALA A 65 -10.67 -2.19 -6.49
C ALA A 65 -10.54 -0.70 -6.16
N GLN A 66 -10.42 -0.36 -4.87
CA GLN A 66 -10.26 1.03 -4.41
C GLN A 66 -8.98 1.68 -4.90
N ILE A 67 -7.83 0.98 -4.85
CA ILE A 67 -6.56 1.56 -5.29
C ILE A 67 -6.52 1.73 -6.81
N MET A 68 -7.14 0.82 -7.56
CA MET A 68 -7.26 0.91 -9.02
C MET A 68 -8.19 2.04 -9.46
N GLU A 69 -9.31 2.23 -8.77
CA GLU A 69 -10.22 3.36 -8.99
C GLU A 69 -9.51 4.69 -8.71
N LEU A 70 -8.81 4.79 -7.58
CA LEU A 70 -8.03 5.97 -7.22
C LEU A 70 -6.94 6.27 -8.27
N LEU A 71 -6.16 5.27 -8.67
CA LEU A 71 -5.13 5.42 -9.71
C LEU A 71 -5.71 5.97 -11.02
N LYS A 72 -6.87 5.47 -11.46
CA LYS A 72 -7.54 5.92 -12.70
C LYS A 72 -8.10 7.33 -12.60
N SER A 73 -8.42 7.80 -11.39
CA SER A 73 -8.97 9.14 -11.17
C SER A 73 -7.92 10.26 -11.22
N ILE A 74 -6.62 9.92 -11.13
CA ILE A 74 -5.54 10.90 -11.06
C ILE A 74 -5.02 11.20 -12.47
N PRO A 75 -4.89 12.49 -12.86
CA PRO A 75 -4.27 12.85 -14.13
C PRO A 75 -2.85 12.32 -14.27
N GLU A 76 -2.49 11.86 -15.46
CA GLU A 76 -1.15 11.31 -15.72
C GLU A 76 -0.02 12.29 -15.37
N THR A 77 -0.23 13.58 -15.66
CA THR A 77 0.71 14.65 -15.31
C THR A 77 1.00 14.71 -13.82
N GLU A 78 -0.01 14.47 -12.97
CA GLU A 78 0.13 14.43 -11.52
C GLU A 78 0.76 13.12 -11.02
N LEU A 79 0.47 11.99 -11.70
CA LEU A 79 1.07 10.70 -11.36
C LEU A 79 2.60 10.74 -11.41
N PHE A 80 3.15 11.49 -12.37
CA PHE A 80 4.58 11.59 -12.62
C PHE A 80 5.22 12.89 -12.13
N ALA A 81 4.45 13.81 -11.54
CA ALA A 81 4.99 15.01 -10.92
C ALA A 81 5.78 14.68 -9.65
N PRO A 82 7.06 15.09 -9.53
CA PRO A 82 7.84 14.86 -8.33
C PRO A 82 7.40 15.83 -7.22
N GLY A 83 7.23 15.30 -6.00
CA GLY A 83 7.01 16.13 -4.81
C GLY A 83 5.67 16.88 -4.81
N LEU A 84 4.65 16.33 -5.48
CA LEU A 84 3.32 16.94 -5.56
C LEU A 84 2.70 17.15 -4.17
N GLN A 85 2.99 16.24 -3.25
CA GLN A 85 2.55 16.32 -1.86
C GLN A 85 3.76 16.39 -0.93
N LYS A 86 3.64 17.11 0.20
CA LYS A 86 4.75 17.30 1.17
C LYS A 86 5.40 15.98 1.62
N TRP A 87 4.59 14.92 1.79
CA TRP A 87 5.05 13.60 2.22
C TRP A 87 5.80 12.81 1.13
N GLN A 88 5.72 13.23 -0.14
CA GLN A 88 6.38 12.56 -1.27
C GLN A 88 7.87 12.91 -1.37
N ASN A 89 8.34 13.98 -0.72
CA ASN A 89 9.68 14.52 -0.90
C ASN A 89 10.01 14.73 -2.40
N LYS A 90 10.87 13.90 -3.01
CA LYS A 90 11.21 13.93 -4.44
C LYS A 90 10.59 12.79 -5.26
N ASN A 91 9.81 11.91 -4.63
CA ASN A 91 9.13 10.80 -5.30
C ASN A 91 7.88 11.27 -6.04
N THR A 92 7.38 10.40 -6.92
CA THR A 92 6.13 10.58 -7.65
C THR A 92 5.04 9.69 -7.07
N LEU A 93 3.76 10.03 -7.31
CA LEU A 93 2.64 9.15 -6.96
C LEU A 93 2.77 7.78 -7.63
N ALA A 94 3.18 7.74 -8.90
CA ALA A 94 3.39 6.51 -9.64
C ALA A 94 4.39 5.56 -8.93
N ALA A 95 5.42 6.09 -8.26
CA ALA A 95 6.37 5.28 -7.49
C ALA A 95 5.70 4.57 -6.31
N TYR A 96 4.82 5.27 -5.57
CA TYR A 96 4.07 4.69 -4.44
C TYR A 96 3.00 3.69 -4.90
N PHE A 97 2.29 3.99 -6.00
CA PHE A 97 1.37 3.02 -6.59
C PHE A 97 2.10 1.76 -7.05
N LYS A 98 3.21 1.90 -7.78
CA LYS A 98 4.02 0.76 -8.24
C LYS A 98 4.54 -0.08 -7.08
N SER A 99 5.04 0.56 -6.01
CA SER A 99 5.60 -0.14 -4.85
C SER A 99 4.55 -0.91 -4.05
N SER A 100 3.30 -0.43 -4.02
CA SER A 100 2.22 -1.07 -3.27
C SER A 100 1.32 -1.98 -4.12
N THR A 101 1.41 -1.90 -5.45
CA THR A 101 0.64 -2.71 -6.39
C THR A 101 1.54 -3.63 -7.22
N SER A 102 1.82 -3.32 -8.49
CA SER A 102 2.46 -4.21 -9.46
C SER A 102 3.75 -4.87 -8.97
N SER A 103 4.67 -4.11 -8.37
CA SER A 103 5.91 -4.68 -7.83
C SER A 103 5.65 -5.55 -6.60
N HIS A 104 4.68 -5.17 -5.78
CA HIS A 104 4.31 -5.90 -4.58
C HIS A 104 3.59 -7.21 -4.90
N TYR A 105 2.69 -7.21 -5.89
CA TYR A 105 1.97 -8.39 -6.36
C TYR A 105 2.93 -9.42 -6.95
N LEU A 106 3.96 -8.97 -7.69
CA LEU A 106 5.01 -9.85 -8.21
C LEU A 106 5.78 -10.53 -7.07
N TRP A 107 6.14 -9.78 -6.03
CA TRP A 107 6.78 -10.33 -4.84
C TRP A 107 5.87 -11.33 -4.12
N ALA A 108 4.62 -10.96 -3.83
CA ALA A 108 3.68 -11.82 -3.12
C ALA A 108 3.43 -13.13 -3.88
N ARG A 109 3.26 -13.07 -5.20
CA ARG A 109 3.14 -14.26 -6.06
C ARG A 109 4.35 -15.17 -5.93
N LYS A 110 5.55 -14.62 -5.92
CA LYS A 110 6.80 -15.38 -5.75
C LYS A 110 6.84 -16.08 -4.39
N GLU A 111 6.50 -15.38 -3.31
CA GLU A 111 6.51 -15.96 -1.96
C GLU A 111 5.42 -17.02 -1.75
N ILE A 112 4.20 -16.79 -2.24
CA ILE A 112 3.12 -17.80 -2.22
C ILE A 112 3.56 -19.06 -2.98
N SER A 113 4.16 -18.90 -4.16
CA SER A 113 4.63 -20.03 -4.97
C SER A 113 5.71 -20.86 -4.26
N LYS A 114 6.56 -20.23 -3.43
CA LYS A 114 7.54 -20.96 -2.61
C LYS A 114 6.87 -21.79 -1.51
N GLY A 115 5.78 -21.28 -0.94
CA GLY A 115 5.02 -21.96 0.11
C GLY A 115 4.26 -23.19 -0.40
N ILE A 116 3.76 -23.14 -1.65
CA ILE A 116 3.01 -24.25 -2.28
C ILE A 116 3.94 -25.36 -2.78
N LYS A 117 5.21 -25.05 -3.10
CA LYS A 117 6.21 -26.03 -3.56
C LYS A 117 6.82 -26.88 -2.44
N LYS A 118 6.38 -26.69 -1.20
CA LYS A 118 6.77 -27.50 -0.04
C LYS A 118 5.67 -28.48 0.28
#